data_AF-A0A968G1A8-F1
#
_entry.id   AF-A0A968G1A8-F1
#
_cell.length_a   1.000
_cell.length_b   1.000
_cell.length_c   1.000
_cell.angle_alpha   90.00
_cell.angle_beta   90.00
_cell.angle_gamma   90.00
#
_symmetry.space_group_name_H-M   'P 1'
#
loop_
_entity.id
_entity.type
_entity.pdbx_description
1 polymer ?
#
loop_
_entity_poly.entity_id
_entity_poly.type
_entity_poly.pdbx_seq_one_letter_code
_entity_poly.pdbx_strand_id
1 'polypeptide(L)' 'MKLLADILFWLGIISIPLSWLMWYFGNRVELARHVLADIADPALKAALKEAHAERWGLFIGLWPVTLFVLSYLIDQGM' A
#
# COMPACT_ATOMS: atom_id res chain seq x y z
N MET A 1 14.99 -10.94 -19.54
CA MET A 1 14.22 -9.86 -18.88
C MET A 1 12.73 -9.90 -19.22
N LYS A 2 12.34 -10.27 -20.44
CA LYS A 2 10.93 -10.33 -20.87
C LYS A 2 9.97 -11.08 -19.92
N LEU A 3 10.34 -12.29 -19.48
CA LEU A 3 9.55 -13.05 -18.49
C LEU A 3 9.33 -12.27 -17.17
N LEU A 4 10.35 -11.56 -16.70
CA LEU A 4 10.26 -10.77 -15.46
C LEU A 4 9.37 -9.55 -15.65
N ALA A 5 9.49 -8.86 -16.79
CA ALA A 5 8.60 -7.75 -17.15
C ALA A 5 7.14 -8.18 -17.24
N ASP A 6 6.87 -9.35 -17.85
CA ASP A 6 5.52 -9.93 -17.93
C ASP A 6 4.96 -10.26 -16.54
N ILE A 7 5.77 -10.86 -15.66
CA ILE A 7 5.36 -11.17 -14.28
C ILE A 7 5.02 -9.88 -13.51
N LEU A 8 5.85 -8.85 -13.61
CA LEU A 8 5.61 -7.57 -12.95
C LEU A 8 4.37 -6.86 -13.50
N PHE A 9 4.10 -6.98 -14.80
CA PHE A 9 2.90 -6.45 -15.41
C PHE A 9 1.64 -7.11 -14.84
N TRP A 10 1.62 -8.45 -14.81
CA TRP A 10 0.50 -9.20 -14.24
C TRP A 10 0.33 -8.94 -12.74
N LEU A 11 1.43 -8.85 -11.99
CA LEU A 11 1.40 -8.43 -10.59
C LEU A 11 0.83 -7.01 -10.44
N GLY A 12 1.19 -6.09 -11.34
CA GLY A 12 0.61 -4.75 -11.38
C GLY A 12 -0.91 -4.78 -11.53
N ILE A 13 -1.42 -5.59 -12.46
CA ILE A 13 -2.88 -5.77 -12.63
C ILE A 13 -3.53 -6.34 -11.37
N ILE A 14 -2.96 -7.40 -10.79
CA ILE A 14 -3.49 -8.04 -9.57
C ILE A 14 -3.41 -7.09 -8.37
N SER A 15 -2.42 -6.21 -8.33
CA SER A 15 -2.24 -5.25 -7.24
C SER A 15 -3.33 -4.18 -7.19
N ILE A 16 -4.05 -3.92 -8.29
CA ILE A 16 -5.16 -2.96 -8.32
C ILE A 16 -6.32 -3.41 -7.41
N PRO A 17 -6.95 -4.58 -7.61
CA PRO A 17 -7.99 -5.04 -6.70
C PRO A 17 -7.43 -5.34 -5.30
N LEU A 18 -6.17 -5.80 -5.20
CA LEU A 18 -5.53 -6.05 -3.90
C LEU A 18 -5.35 -4.75 -3.11
N SER A 19 -4.99 -3.65 -3.77
CA SER A 19 -4.79 -2.36 -3.12
C SER A 19 -6.10 -1.80 -2.60
N TRP A 20 -7.16 -1.91 -3.40
CA TRP A 20 -8.51 -1.55 -2.96
C TRP A 20 -8.96 -2.39 -1.77
N LEU A 21 -8.71 -3.70 -1.81
CA LEU A 21 -9.03 -4.62 -0.71
C LEU A 21 -8.26 -4.27 0.56
N MET A 22 -6.95 -4.01 0.46
CA MET A 22 -6.11 -3.59 1.58
C MET A 22 -6.47 -2.20 2.12
N TRP A 23 -6.98 -1.30 1.28
CA TRP A 23 -7.53 -0.02 1.74
C TRP A 23 -8.82 -0.23 2.54
N TYR A 24 -9.74 -1.05 2.01
CA TYR A 24 -11.00 -1.39 2.69
C TYR A 24 -10.77 -2.09 4.04
N PHE A 25 -9.83 -3.04 4.08
CA PHE A 25 -9.47 -3.73 5.32
C PHE A 25 -8.58 -2.87 6.22
N GLY A 26 -7.76 -1.96 5.69
CA GLY A 26 -6.82 -1.14 6.45
C GLY A 26 -7.44 -0.36 7.61
N ASN A 27 -8.69 0.10 7.43
CA ASN A 27 -9.44 0.76 8.49
C ASN A 27 -9.83 -0.20 9.65
N ARG A 28 -9.80 -1.51 9.40
CA ARG A 28 -10.07 -2.61 10.34
C ARG A 28 -8.82 -3.38 10.75
N VAL A 29 -7.71 -3.29 10.02
CA VAL A 29 -6.48 -3.99 10.36
C VAL A 29 -5.90 -3.32 11.61
N GLU A 30 -6.10 -3.98 12.74
CA GLU A 30 -5.72 -3.56 14.09
C GLU A 30 -4.20 -3.45 14.34
N LEU A 31 -3.38 -3.32 13.29
CA LEU A 31 -1.92 -3.18 13.41
C LEU A 31 -1.54 -1.92 14.20
N ALA A 32 -2.28 -0.83 14.03
CA ALA A 32 -2.08 0.39 14.82
C ALA A 32 -2.67 0.30 16.24
N ARG A 33 -3.54 -0.69 16.52
CA ARG A 33 -4.24 -0.80 17.81
C ARG A 33 -3.27 -1.00 18.97
N HIS A 34 -2.17 -1.73 18.75
CA HIS A 34 -1.18 -1.99 19.80
C HIS A 34 -0.40 -0.73 20.19
N VAL A 35 0.07 0.06 19.21
CA VAL A 35 0.82 1.31 19.45
C VAL A 35 -0.09 2.44 19.93
N LEU A 36 -1.32 2.51 19.43
CA LEU A 36 -2.30 3.53 19.82
C LEU A 36 -3.02 3.21 21.15
N ALA A 37 -2.90 1.99 21.68
CA ALA A 37 -3.51 1.59 22.95
C ALA A 37 -2.83 2.28 24.14
N ASP A 38 -1.53 2.52 24.06
CA ASP A 38 -0.71 3.07 25.14
C ASP A 38 -0.77 4.61 25.22
N ILE A 39 -1.50 5.26 24.30
CA ILE A 39 -1.64 6.71 24.24
C ILE A 39 -2.85 7.13 25.10
N ALA A 40 -2.55 7.84 26.20
CA ALA A 40 -3.55 8.35 27.14
C ALA A 40 -4.33 9.57 26.61
N ASP A 41 -3.70 10.42 25.79
CA ASP A 41 -4.34 11.62 25.25
C ASP A 41 -5.25 11.30 24.04
N PRO A 42 -6.57 11.56 24.11
CA PRO A 42 -7.50 11.30 23.02
C PRO A 42 -7.25 12.16 21.78
N ALA A 43 -6.76 13.39 21.93
CA ALA A 43 -6.54 14.29 20.80
C ALA A 43 -5.34 13.82 19.94
N LEU A 44 -4.21 13.53 20.59
CA LEU A 44 -3.04 12.95 19.94
C LEU A 44 -3.35 11.61 19.26
N LYS A 45 -4.13 10.76 19.93
CA LYS A 45 -4.55 9.46 19.38
C LYS A 45 -5.38 9.60 18.11
N ALA A 46 -6.26 10.59 18.03
CA ALA A 46 -7.05 10.86 16.83
C ALA A 46 -6.16 11.32 15.66
N ALA A 47 -5.27 12.28 15.89
CA ALA A 47 -4.35 12.79 14.87
C ALA A 47 -3.42 11.69 14.31
N LEU A 48 -2.92 10.79 15.17
CA LEU A 48 -2.07 9.68 14.73
C LEU A 48 -2.84 8.62 13.92
N LYS A 49 -4.12 8.37 14.25
CA LYS A 49 -4.97 7.48 13.46
C LYS A 49 -5.20 8.01 12.05
N GLU A 50 -5.48 9.30 11.93
CA GLU A 50 -5.70 9.96 10.65
C GLU A 50 -4.43 9.95 9.80
N ALA A 51 -3.30 10.38 10.36
CA ALA A 51 -2.01 10.36 9.67
C ALA A 51 -1.58 8.92 9.26
N HIS A 52 -1.91 7.91 10.07
CA HIS A 52 -1.65 6.51 9.72
C HIS A 52 -2.56 6.05 8.57
N ALA A 53 -3.85 6.39 8.59
CA ALA A 53 -4.78 6.04 7.52
C ALA A 53 -4.37 6.67 6.18
N GLU A 54 -3.93 7.92 6.18
CA GLU A 54 -3.39 8.60 5.01
C GLU A 54 -2.14 7.91 4.47
N ARG A 55 -1.15 7.63 5.33
CA ARG A 55 0.08 6.92 4.94
C ARG A 55 -0.19 5.52 4.42
N TRP A 56 -1.16 4.81 5.01
CA TRP A 56 -1.58 3.50 4.56
C TRP A 56 -2.19 3.55 3.17
N GLY A 57 -3.08 4.53 2.92
CA GLY A 57 -3.65 4.78 1.60
C GLY A 57 -2.58 5.04 0.53
N LEU A 58 -1.60 5.90 0.84
CA LEU A 58 -0.49 6.19 -0.07
C LEU A 58 0.38 4.95 -0.32
N PHE A 59 0.74 4.20 0.72
CA PHE A 59 1.59 3.03 0.60
C PHE A 59 0.99 1.99 -0.35
N ILE A 60 -0.28 1.67 -0.17
CA ILE A 60 -0.96 0.65 -0.97
C ILE A 60 -1.31 1.17 -2.36
N GLY A 61 -1.73 2.44 -2.46
CA GLY A 61 -2.02 3.08 -3.75
C GLY A 61 -0.80 3.17 -4.66
N LEU A 62 0.42 3.11 -4.09
CA LEU A 62 1.65 3.13 -4.86
C LEU A 62 1.93 1.80 -5.58
N TRP A 63 1.53 0.65 -5.01
CA TRP A 63 1.93 -0.68 -5.49
C TRP A 63 1.70 -0.91 -6.99
N PRO A 64 0.53 -0.59 -7.57
CA PRO A 64 0.30 -0.82 -9.00
C PRO A 64 1.22 0.02 -9.87
N VAL A 65 1.41 1.29 -9.51
CA VAL A 65 2.27 2.22 -10.26
C VAL A 65 3.70 1.72 -10.24
N THR A 66 4.24 1.32 -9.08
CA THR A 66 5.61 0.82 -8.99
C THR A 66 5.80 -0.44 -9.83
N LEU A 67 4.85 -1.38 -9.78
CA LEU A 67 4.94 -2.64 -10.53
C LEU A 67 4.89 -2.41 -12.05
N PHE A 68 4.03 -1.51 -12.52
CA PHE A 68 3.98 -1.15 -13.95
C PHE A 68 5.23 -0.40 -14.42
N VAL A 69 5.73 0.54 -13.62
CA VAL A 69 6.97 1.26 -13.96
C VAL A 69 8.15 0.30 -14.01
N LEU A 70 8.28 -0.62 -13.04
CA LEU A 70 9.34 -1.64 -13.04
C LEU A 70 9.20 -2.59 -14.22
N SER A 71 7.97 -3.02 -14.55
CA SER A 71 7.72 -3.83 -15.74
C SER A 71 8.22 -3.13 -17.00
N TYR A 72 7.88 -1.84 -17.16
CA TYR A 72 8.32 -1.04 -18.31
C TYR A 72 9.84 -0.88 -18.37
N LEU A 73 10.49 -0.51 -17.26
CA LEU A 73 11.95 -0.31 -17.24
C LEU A 73 12.70 -1.59 -17.63
N ILE A 74 12.28 -2.73 -17.09
CA ILE A 74 12.90 -4.03 -17.35
C ILE A 74 12.65 -4.51 -18.78
N ASP A 75 11.48 -4.21 -19.35
CA ASP A 75 11.20 -4.53 -20.76
C ASP A 75 12.06 -3.70 -21.72
N GLN A 76 12.34 -2.43 -21.37
CA GLN A 76 13.27 -1.56 -22.10
C GLN A 76 14.75 -1.96 -21.94
N GLY A 77 15.06 -2.93 -21.06
CA GLY A 77 16.43 -3.39 -20.84
C GLY A 77 17.30 -2.43 -20.01
N MET A 78 16.67 -1.52 -19.25
CA MET A 78 17.33 -0.70 -18.23
C MET A 78 17.56 -1.45 -16.93
#